data_AF-A0A0X8CDD1-F1
#
_entry.id   AF-A0A0X8CDD1-F1
#
_cell.length_a   1.000
_cell.length_b   1.000
_cell.length_c   1.000
_cell.angle_alpha   90.00
_cell.angle_beta   90.00
_cell.angle_gamma   90.00
#
_symmetry.space_group_name_H-M   'P 1'
#
loop_
_entity.id
_entity.type
_entity.pdbx_description
1 polymer ?
#
loop_
_entity_poly.entity_id
_entity_poly.type
_entity_poly.pdbx_seq_one_letter_code
_entity_poly.pdbx_strand_id
1 'polypeptide(L)'
;MLNFTDTPALVAVPAVESRELIAADLRLLIAQIETSMRRIAAAMDQEHAGGPESSSDVVILDDVTPHYATASAALAACRAGLRQALQFLPESGSAM
;
A
#
# COMPACT_ATOMS: atom_id res chain seq x y z
N MET A 1 3.20 -37.60 -44.25
CA MET A 1 2.31 -37.54 -43.08
C MET A 1 2.84 -36.45 -42.17
N LEU A 2 2.16 -35.30 -42.14
CA LEU A 2 2.46 -34.21 -41.22
C LEU A 2 1.55 -34.39 -40.00
N ASN A 3 2.13 -34.73 -38.86
CA ASN A 3 1.38 -34.73 -37.60
C ASN A 3 1.96 -33.63 -36.71
N PHE A 4 1.66 -32.38 -37.07
CA PHE A 4 1.82 -31.25 -36.16
C PHE A 4 0.60 -31.26 -35.25
N THR A 5 0.70 -31.98 -34.14
CA THR A 5 -0.13 -31.71 -32.96
C THR A 5 0.35 -30.39 -32.37
N ASP A 6 -0.02 -29.30 -33.04
CA ASP A 6 0.00 -27.96 -32.50
C ASP A 6 -1.11 -27.92 -31.45
N THR A 7 -0.75 -28.40 -30.26
CA THR A 7 -1.53 -28.14 -29.08
C THR A 7 -1.24 -26.67 -28.79
N PRO A 8 -2.21 -25.75 -28.84
CA PRO A 8 -1.94 -24.38 -28.48
C PRO A 8 -1.47 -24.45 -27.04
N ALA A 9 -0.19 -24.17 -26.82
CA ALA A 9 0.35 -23.93 -25.51
C ALA A 9 -0.55 -22.83 -24.94
N LEU A 10 -1.52 -23.22 -24.13
CA LEU A 10 -2.27 -22.33 -23.27
C LEU A 10 -1.18 -21.67 -22.47
N VAL A 11 -0.82 -20.48 -22.94
CA VAL A 11 0.36 -19.72 -22.58
C VAL A 11 0.35 -19.70 -21.07
N ALA A 12 1.20 -20.53 -20.47
CA ALA A 12 1.57 -20.37 -19.09
C ALA A 12 2.16 -18.97 -19.09
N VAL A 13 1.37 -17.96 -18.68
CA VAL A 13 1.88 -16.63 -18.37
C VAL A 13 3.09 -16.95 -17.52
N PRO A 14 4.31 -16.71 -18.03
CA PRO A 14 5.50 -17.26 -17.41
C PRO A 14 5.44 -16.82 -15.95
N ALA A 15 5.60 -17.77 -15.01
CA ALA A 15 5.40 -17.49 -13.59
C ALA A 15 6.23 -16.28 -13.11
N VAL A 16 7.30 -15.95 -13.85
CA VAL A 16 8.09 -14.72 -13.80
C VAL A 16 7.25 -13.46 -14.05
N GLU A 17 6.54 -13.35 -15.18
CA GLU A 17 5.64 -12.22 -15.47
C GLU A 17 4.54 -12.10 -14.41
N SER A 18 4.01 -13.22 -13.93
CA SER A 18 3.00 -13.21 -12.85
C SER A 18 3.56 -12.63 -11.54
N ARG A 19 4.79 -13.01 -11.17
CA ARG A 19 5.47 -12.50 -9.96
C ARG A 19 5.85 -11.03 -10.11
N GLU A 20 6.29 -10.60 -11.28
CA GLU A 20 6.61 -9.21 -11.57
C GLU A 20 5.37 -8.31 -11.51
N LEU A 21 4.25 -8.77 -12.05
CA LEU A 21 2.96 -8.07 -11.95
C LEU A 21 2.50 -7.95 -10.49
N ILE A 22 2.59 -9.02 -9.71
CA ILE A 22 2.27 -8.98 -8.27
C ILE A 22 3.22 -8.01 -7.56
N ALA A 23 4.52 -8.04 -7.85
CA ALA A 23 5.48 -7.12 -7.23
C ALA A 23 5.23 -5.66 -7.63
N ALA A 24 4.80 -5.40 -8.87
CA ALA A 24 4.39 -4.07 -9.31
C ALA A 24 3.14 -3.57 -8.56
N ASP A 25 2.12 -4.42 -8.41
CA ASP A 25 0.90 -4.10 -7.67
C ASP A 25 1.20 -3.80 -6.19
N LEU A 26 2.01 -4.61 -5.52
CA LEU A 26 2.42 -4.38 -4.13
C LEU A 26 3.18 -3.06 -3.96
N ARG A 27 4.02 -2.67 -4.93
CA ARG A 27 4.71 -1.36 -4.94
C ARG A 27 3.72 -0.21 -5.10
N LEU A 28 2.70 -0.36 -5.95
CA LEU A 28 1.64 0.64 -6.11
C LEU A 28 0.84 0.81 -4.81
N LEU A 29 0.48 -0.29 -4.15
CA LEU A 29 -0.21 -0.26 -2.85
C LEU A 29 0.61 0.45 -1.78
N ILE A 30 1.94 0.21 -1.73
CA ILE A 30 2.84 0.94 -0.82
C ILE A 30 2.78 2.45 -1.09
N ALA A 31 2.87 2.88 -2.35
CA ALA A 31 2.81 4.30 -2.71
C ALA A 31 1.46 4.94 -2.32
N GLN A 32 0.37 4.20 -2.47
CA GLN A 32 -0.97 4.64 -2.06
C GLN A 32 -1.07 4.77 -0.54
N ILE A 33 -0.53 3.81 0.22
CA ILE A 33 -0.46 3.88 1.70
C ILE A 33 0.34 5.11 2.15
N GLU A 34 1.49 5.36 1.55
CA GLU A 34 2.31 6.53 1.86
C GLU A 34 1.56 7.85 1.57
N THR A 35 0.75 7.88 0.52
CA THR A 35 -0.14 9.01 0.21
C THR A 35 -1.22 9.19 1.27
N SER A 36 -1.85 8.09 1.73
CA SER A 36 -2.84 8.13 2.80
C SER A 36 -2.24 8.62 4.12
N MET A 37 -1.05 8.15 4.49
CA MET A 37 -0.33 8.63 5.68
C MET A 37 -0.05 10.14 5.62
N ARG A 38 0.35 10.68 4.46
CA ARG A 38 0.53 12.13 4.29
C ARG A 38 -0.77 12.92 4.46
N ARG A 39 -1.89 12.38 3.94
CA ARG A 39 -3.22 13.01 4.13
C ARG A 39 -3.64 13.02 5.60
N ILE A 40 -3.35 11.94 6.33
CA ILE A 40 -3.61 11.87 7.78
C ILE A 40 -2.77 12.89 8.52
N ALA A 41 -1.46 12.97 8.24
CA ALA A 41 -0.58 13.97 8.86
C ALA A 41 -1.08 15.40 8.59
N ALA A 42 -1.47 15.70 7.35
CA ALA A 42 -2.03 17.00 7.00
C ALA A 42 -3.35 17.28 7.73
N ALA A 43 -4.24 16.28 7.87
CA ALA A 43 -5.48 16.43 8.62
C ALA A 43 -5.22 16.75 10.10
N MET A 44 -4.26 16.03 10.72
CA MET A 44 -3.84 16.32 12.10
C MET A 44 -3.30 17.75 12.22
N ASP A 45 -2.44 18.21 11.31
CA ASP A 45 -1.89 19.57 11.34
C ASP A 45 -2.98 20.65 11.21
N GLN A 46 -4.01 20.43 10.38
CA GLN A 46 -5.14 21.36 10.24
C GLN A 46 -6.00 21.44 11.51
N GLU A 47 -6.23 20.32 12.18
CA GLU A 47 -6.99 20.29 13.45
C GLU A 47 -6.26 21.02 14.58
N HIS A 48 -4.93 21.00 14.58
CA HIS A 48 -4.11 21.74 15.56
C HIS A 48 -3.95 23.23 15.22
N ALA A 49 -4.09 23.62 13.95
CA ALA A 49 -3.96 25.02 13.50
C ALA A 49 -5.25 25.84 13.61
N GLY A 50 -6.41 25.19 13.78
CA GLY A 50 -7.70 25.84 14.01
C GLY A 50 -7.82 26.42 15.42
N GLY A 51 -7.30 27.63 15.64
CA GLY A 51 -7.45 28.40 16.88
C GLY A 51 -8.91 28.78 17.22
N PRO A 52 -9.19 29.13 18.48
CA PRO A 52 -10.50 29.07 19.13
C PRO A 52 -11.40 30.28 18.82
N GLU A 53 -11.83 30.45 17.57
CA GLU A 53 -12.68 31.58 17.18
C GLU A 53 -14.14 31.17 16.92
N SER A 54 -14.72 30.31 17.77
CA SER A 54 -16.19 30.17 17.87
C SER A 54 -16.63 29.46 19.16
N SER A 55 -16.90 30.27 20.18
CA SER A 55 -18.02 30.15 21.14
C SER A 55 -18.54 28.74 21.53
N SER A 56 -18.28 28.36 22.79
CA SER A 56 -19.09 27.45 23.64
C SER A 56 -19.48 26.08 23.10
N ASP A 57 -18.52 25.32 22.60
CA ASP A 57 -18.58 23.86 22.79
C ASP A 57 -17.21 23.35 23.18
N VAL A 58 -17.12 22.73 24.35
CA VAL A 58 -15.92 22.03 24.79
C VAL A 58 -15.84 20.78 23.94
N VAL A 59 -15.31 20.91 22.74
CA VAL A 59 -14.97 19.75 21.91
C VAL A 59 -13.83 19.05 22.64
N ILE A 60 -14.13 17.89 23.22
CA ILE A 60 -13.13 16.97 23.76
C ILE A 60 -12.28 16.51 22.57
N LEU A 61 -11.24 17.28 22.26
CA LEU A 61 -10.30 17.07 21.15
C LEU A 61 -9.38 15.85 21.39
N ASP A 62 -9.51 15.20 22.55
CA ASP A 62 -8.71 14.03 22.93
C ASP A 62 -9.16 12.76 22.20
N ASP A 63 -10.38 12.71 21.64
CA ASP A 63 -10.89 11.51 20.98
C ASP A 63 -10.42 11.36 19.52
N VAL A 64 -10.11 12.43 18.78
CA VAL A 64 -9.81 12.32 17.32
C VAL A 64 -8.34 12.00 17.02
N THR A 65 -7.41 12.55 17.79
CA THR A 65 -5.96 12.28 17.68
C THR A 65 -5.61 10.78 17.83
N PRO A 66 -6.20 10.02 18.77
CA PRO A 66 -6.03 8.56 18.86
C PRO A 66 -6.49 7.82 17.61
N HIS A 67 -7.52 8.28 16.91
CA HIS A 67 -8.04 7.62 15.71
C HIS A 67 -7.07 7.79 14.54
N TYR A 68 -6.57 9.00 14.29
CA TYR A 68 -5.56 9.24 13.26
C TYR A 68 -4.20 8.57 13.58
N ALA A 69 -3.82 8.52 14.85
CA ALA A 69 -2.65 7.77 15.31
C ALA A 69 -2.82 6.25 15.08
N THR A 70 -3.98 5.70 15.41
CA THR A 70 -4.32 4.28 15.20
C THR A 70 -4.35 3.94 13.71
N ALA A 71 -4.97 4.78 12.89
CA ALA A 71 -4.98 4.61 11.43
C ALA A 71 -3.55 4.66 10.85
N SER A 72 -2.73 5.61 11.30
CA SER A 72 -1.33 5.72 10.88
C SER A 72 -0.50 4.50 11.29
N ALA A 73 -0.71 3.96 12.49
CA ALA A 73 -0.04 2.76 12.97
C ALA A 73 -0.45 1.52 12.15
N ALA A 74 -1.74 1.36 11.86
CA ALA A 74 -2.25 0.27 11.02
C ALA A 74 -1.68 0.35 9.59
N LEU A 75 -1.63 1.54 9.00
CA LEU A 75 -1.03 1.78 7.69
C LEU A 75 0.48 1.49 7.69
N ALA A 76 1.20 1.84 8.77
CA ALA A 76 2.62 1.54 8.91
C ALA A 76 2.88 0.03 9.00
N ALA A 77 2.06 -0.71 9.76
CA ALA A 77 2.12 -2.16 9.84
C ALA A 77 1.82 -2.81 8.47
N CYS A 78 0.79 -2.33 7.77
CA CYS A 78 0.46 -2.79 6.42
C CYS A 78 1.63 -2.57 5.44
N ARG A 79 2.23 -1.37 5.46
CA ARG A 79 3.41 -1.05 4.65
C ARG A 79 4.58 -1.99 4.94
N ALA A 80 4.82 -2.32 6.22
CA ALA A 80 5.86 -3.26 6.62
C ALA A 80 5.59 -4.67 6.07
N GLY A 81 4.35 -5.15 6.17
CA GLY A 81 3.92 -6.44 5.63
C GLY A 81 4.06 -6.51 4.10
N LEU A 82 3.66 -5.46 3.37
CA LEU A 82 3.80 -5.40 1.91
C LEU A 82 5.29 -5.38 1.49
N ARG A 83 6.15 -4.65 2.21
CA ARG A 83 7.59 -4.67 1.96
C ARG A 83 8.20 -6.04 2.24
N GLN A 84 7.73 -6.74 3.28
CA GLN A 84 8.15 -8.11 3.56
C GLN A 84 7.70 -9.06 2.43
N ALA A 85 6.47 -8.93 1.94
CA ALA A 85 5.98 -9.72 0.80
C ALA A 85 6.86 -9.56 -0.44
N LEU A 86 7.32 -8.34 -0.73
CA LEU A 86 8.25 -8.07 -1.84
C LEU A 86 9.60 -8.78 -1.70
N GLN A 87 10.10 -9.02 -0.49
CA GLN A 87 11.36 -9.76 -0.28
C GLN A 87 11.26 -11.22 -0.73
N PHE A 88 10.04 -11.80 -0.72
CA PHE A 88 9.79 -13.15 -1.22
C PHE A 88 9.50 -13.20 -2.72
N LEU A 89 9.39 -12.03 -3.37
CA LEU A 89 9.18 -11.88 -4.80
C LEU A 89 10.38 -11.18 -5.50
N PRO A 90 11.63 -11.67 -5.40
CA PRO A 90 12.74 -11.08 -6.13
C PRO A 90 12.47 -11.00 -7.65
N GLU A 91 13.01 -10.02 -8.37
CA GLU A 91 12.89 -10.07 -9.83
C GLU A 91 13.69 -11.25 -10.36
N SER A 92 13.09 -12.03 -11.27
CA SER A 92 13.65 -13.26 -11.81
C SER A 92 14.70 -12.91 -12.87
N GLY A 93 15.72 -12.15 -12.49
CA GLY A 93 16.76 -11.62 -13.37
C GLY A 93 18.08 -11.33 -12.66
N SER A 94 18.20 -11.74 -11.38
CA SER A 94 19.46 -11.68 -10.63
C SER A 94 19.79 -13.06 -10.06
N ALA A 95 19.74 -14.08 -10.92
CA ALA A 95 20.52 -15.29 -10.74
C ALA A 95 21.74 -15.15 -11.65
N MET A 96 22.87 -14.78 -11.03
CA MET A 96 24.19 -14.73 -11.65
C MET A 96 24.70 -16.14 -11.94
#